data_AF-A0AAA9T390-F1
#
_entry.id   AF-A0AAA9T390-F1
#
_cell.length_a   1.000
_cell.length_b   1.000
_cell.length_c   1.000
_cell.angle_alpha   90.00
_cell.angle_beta   90.00
_cell.angle_gamma   90.00
#
_symmetry.space_group_name_H-M   'P 1'
#
loop_
_entity.id
_entity.type
_entity.pdbx_description
1 polymer ?
#
loop_
_entity_poly.entity_id
_entity_poly.type
_entity_poly.pdbx_seq_one_letter_code
_entity_poly.pdbx_strand_id
1 'polypeptide(L)'
;MGTPSGLKDDCEALLSRFQEMDSVRFEDFAELWRSMKFGTIFCGRMRNLEKNTFTKEALTLAWRYFLPPYTFQIRVGALYLLYGLYNMQLCQPKQKIRVALKDWDEILKFQQDLINAQHFDAAYIFRKLRLDRAFHFTAMPKLLSYRMKKKMQRAEITEEFKDPNDRVLKLITSDVLEEMMNVHDHYQRMKHVISADKSNPEKSLDLIKDDFFDNIKNIVLEHQQWHKDRKKPPLKLKVKGGEEKSERNSQQSERCERAESLAKIKSKAFSVVAQASKSRRHRQVKVDVSDSESGQVQTKTTRKRKNKETLKPAGKKVSSRDREFTAPKRRRKQRTKS
;
A
#
# COMPACT_ATOMS: atom_id res chain seq x y z
N MET A 1 -13.47 0.27 10.51
CA MET A 1 -13.58 -0.99 9.78
C MET A 1 -12.22 -1.66 9.75
N GLY A 2 -12.11 -2.81 10.42
CA GLY A 2 -11.10 -3.81 10.07
C GLY A 2 -11.60 -4.55 8.83
N THR A 3 -10.71 -5.15 8.06
CA THR A 3 -11.10 -6.04 6.97
C THR A 3 -12.04 -7.12 7.53
N PRO A 4 -13.20 -7.40 6.90
CA PRO A 4 -14.04 -8.51 7.32
C PRO A 4 -13.21 -9.79 7.23
N SER A 5 -13.17 -10.58 8.31
CA SER A 5 -12.30 -11.77 8.42
C SER A 5 -12.47 -12.69 7.21
N GLY A 6 -13.72 -12.96 6.83
CA GLY A 6 -14.02 -13.83 5.69
C GLY A 6 -13.43 -13.37 4.34
N LEU A 7 -13.32 -12.06 4.08
CA LEU A 7 -12.70 -11.59 2.82
C LEU A 7 -11.20 -11.89 2.79
N LYS A 8 -10.53 -11.78 3.94
CA LYS A 8 -9.11 -12.14 4.05
C LYS A 8 -8.96 -13.64 3.78
N ASP A 9 -9.74 -14.43 4.48
CA ASP A 9 -9.71 -15.89 4.39
C ASP A 9 -10.02 -16.37 2.95
N ASP A 10 -11.01 -15.78 2.28
CA ASP A 10 -11.35 -16.10 0.88
C ASP A 10 -10.20 -15.76 -0.08
N CYS A 11 -9.58 -14.57 0.07
CA CYS A 11 -8.43 -14.17 -0.75
C CYS A 11 -7.22 -15.06 -0.51
N GLU A 12 -6.93 -15.40 0.75
CA GLU A 12 -5.81 -16.29 1.10
C GLU A 12 -6.07 -17.69 0.58
N ALA A 13 -7.29 -18.25 0.74
CA ALA A 13 -7.64 -19.55 0.20
C ALA A 13 -7.49 -19.64 -1.33
N LEU A 14 -7.89 -18.59 -2.07
CA LEU A 14 -7.70 -18.51 -3.52
C LEU A 14 -6.20 -18.51 -3.87
N LEU A 15 -5.39 -17.70 -3.17
CA LEU A 15 -3.95 -17.59 -3.43
C LEU A 15 -3.19 -18.86 -3.03
N SER A 16 -3.54 -19.51 -1.92
CA SER A 16 -2.96 -20.79 -1.50
C SER A 16 -3.22 -21.88 -2.52
N ARG A 17 -4.47 -22.03 -3.00
CA ARG A 17 -4.79 -22.99 -4.05
C ARG A 17 -4.09 -22.68 -5.36
N PHE A 18 -3.93 -21.40 -5.70
CA PHE A 18 -3.15 -21.00 -6.87
C PHE A 18 -1.68 -21.38 -6.73
N GLN A 19 -1.12 -21.22 -5.53
CA GLN A 19 0.24 -21.64 -5.22
C GLN A 19 0.42 -23.15 -5.38
N GLU A 20 -0.53 -23.95 -4.89
CA GLU A 20 -0.53 -25.42 -4.98
C GLU A 20 -0.59 -25.95 -6.42
N MET A 21 -1.16 -25.19 -7.37
CA MET A 21 -1.18 -25.59 -8.79
C MET A 21 0.19 -25.49 -9.48
N ASP A 22 1.21 -24.94 -8.82
CA ASP A 22 2.56 -24.73 -9.35
C ASP A 22 2.58 -24.03 -10.74
N SER A 23 1.58 -23.19 -10.97
CA SER A 23 1.43 -22.41 -12.20
C SER A 23 1.39 -20.92 -11.90
N VAL A 24 1.83 -20.15 -12.90
CA VAL A 24 1.76 -18.68 -12.94
C VAL A 24 0.88 -18.18 -14.09
N ARG A 25 0.22 -19.09 -14.81
CA ARG A 25 -0.61 -18.75 -15.98
C ARG A 25 -1.95 -18.16 -15.57
N PHE A 26 -2.42 -17.19 -16.35
CA PHE A 26 -3.73 -16.59 -16.11
C PHE A 26 -4.89 -17.56 -16.34
N GLU A 27 -4.73 -18.50 -17.28
CA GLU A 27 -5.75 -19.51 -17.61
C GLU A 27 -6.12 -20.35 -16.38
N ASP A 28 -5.13 -20.92 -15.72
CA ASP A 28 -5.30 -21.72 -14.50
C ASP A 28 -5.91 -20.88 -13.37
N PHE A 29 -5.43 -19.65 -13.19
CA PHE A 29 -6.02 -18.73 -12.21
C PHE A 29 -7.49 -18.44 -12.51
N ALA A 30 -7.84 -18.24 -13.78
CA ALA A 30 -9.20 -17.93 -14.19
C ALA A 30 -10.13 -19.14 -14.02
N GLU A 31 -9.64 -20.36 -14.23
CA GLU A 31 -10.36 -21.60 -13.91
C GLU A 31 -10.60 -21.72 -12.40
N LEU A 32 -9.58 -21.51 -11.58
CA LEU A 32 -9.70 -21.51 -10.13
C LEU A 32 -10.68 -20.44 -9.62
N TRP A 33 -10.61 -19.23 -10.20
CA TRP A 33 -11.55 -18.15 -9.89
C TRP A 33 -13.01 -18.55 -10.15
N ARG A 34 -13.26 -19.23 -11.28
CA ARG A 34 -14.60 -19.72 -11.64
C ARG A 34 -15.05 -20.88 -10.77
N SER A 35 -14.17 -21.84 -10.48
CA SER A 35 -14.49 -23.01 -9.65
C SER A 35 -14.84 -22.61 -8.21
N MET A 36 -14.13 -21.62 -7.66
CA MET A 36 -14.44 -21.03 -6.35
C MET A 36 -15.62 -20.06 -6.39
N LYS A 37 -16.20 -19.79 -7.57
CA LYS A 37 -17.24 -18.77 -7.79
C LYS A 37 -16.85 -17.40 -7.22
N PHE A 38 -15.56 -17.06 -7.24
CA PHE A 38 -15.03 -15.89 -6.55
C PHE A 38 -15.61 -14.56 -7.08
N GLY A 39 -16.17 -14.54 -8.30
CA GLY A 39 -16.92 -13.40 -8.81
C GLY A 39 -18.14 -13.01 -7.96
N THR A 40 -18.70 -13.93 -7.16
CA THR A 40 -19.89 -13.66 -6.35
C THR A 40 -19.61 -12.88 -5.06
N ILE A 41 -18.35 -12.54 -4.75
CA ILE A 41 -18.00 -11.76 -3.54
C ILE A 41 -18.72 -10.41 -3.47
N PHE A 42 -19.15 -9.86 -4.61
CA PHE A 42 -19.88 -8.59 -4.70
C PHE A 42 -21.40 -8.76 -4.69
N CYS A 43 -21.91 -10.00 -4.75
CA CYS A 43 -23.33 -10.31 -4.93
C CYS A 43 -24.17 -10.24 -3.63
N GLY A 44 -23.58 -9.77 -2.52
CA GLY A 44 -24.32 -9.51 -1.29
C GLY A 44 -25.30 -8.34 -1.41
N ARG A 45 -26.39 -8.38 -0.64
CA ARG A 45 -27.30 -7.21 -0.47
C ARG A 45 -26.59 -6.12 0.34
N MET A 46 -25.81 -5.29 -0.34
CA MET A 46 -25.08 -4.16 0.24
C MET A 46 -25.63 -2.82 -0.26
N ARG A 47 -25.65 -1.80 0.59
CA ARG A 47 -25.90 -0.41 0.16
C ARG A 47 -24.73 0.09 -0.68
N ASN A 48 -24.94 1.11 -1.53
CA ASN A 48 -23.89 1.63 -2.42
C ASN A 48 -22.63 2.09 -1.68
N LEU A 49 -22.78 2.72 -0.51
CA LEU A 49 -21.65 3.13 0.33
C LEU A 49 -20.86 1.94 0.89
N GLU A 50 -21.57 0.87 1.27
CA GLU A 50 -20.98 -0.38 1.76
C GLU A 50 -20.25 -1.09 0.62
N LYS A 51 -20.84 -1.19 -0.58
CA LYS A 51 -20.18 -1.72 -1.79
C LYS A 51 -18.87 -1.00 -2.09
N ASN A 52 -18.88 0.33 -2.05
CA ASN A 52 -17.68 1.15 -2.27
C ASN A 52 -16.61 0.89 -1.20
N THR A 53 -17.04 0.75 0.06
CA THR A 53 -16.13 0.49 1.18
C THR A 53 -15.51 -0.91 1.07
N PHE A 54 -16.35 -1.92 0.86
CA PHE A 54 -15.94 -3.30 0.64
C PHE A 54 -14.97 -3.43 -0.54
N THR A 55 -15.30 -2.83 -1.70
CA THR A 55 -14.42 -2.89 -2.88
C THR A 55 -13.07 -2.23 -2.61
N LYS A 56 -13.04 -1.09 -1.92
CA LYS A 56 -11.78 -0.45 -1.52
C LYS A 56 -10.97 -1.36 -0.59
N GLU A 57 -11.63 -2.04 0.36
CA GLU A 57 -10.96 -2.97 1.27
C GLU A 57 -10.41 -4.20 0.54
N ALA A 58 -11.18 -4.80 -0.38
CA ALA A 58 -10.76 -5.91 -1.22
C ALA A 58 -9.55 -5.56 -2.10
N LEU A 59 -9.61 -4.44 -2.81
CA LEU A 59 -8.48 -3.97 -3.63
C LEU A 59 -7.25 -3.64 -2.76
N THR A 60 -7.46 -3.04 -1.58
CA THR A 60 -6.36 -2.74 -0.64
C THR A 60 -5.75 -4.01 -0.07
N LEU A 61 -6.54 -5.06 0.15
CA LEU A 61 -6.08 -6.35 0.63
C LEU A 61 -5.26 -7.08 -0.44
N ALA A 62 -5.82 -7.24 -1.64
CA ALA A 62 -5.12 -7.86 -2.78
C ALA A 62 -3.81 -7.13 -3.12
N TRP A 63 -3.80 -5.80 -3.01
CA TRP A 63 -2.59 -4.99 -3.20
C TRP A 63 -1.45 -5.34 -2.23
N ARG A 64 -1.76 -5.84 -1.01
CA ARG A 64 -0.71 -6.25 -0.06
C ARG A 64 0.04 -7.47 -0.57
N TYR A 65 -0.69 -8.47 -1.06
CA TYR A 65 -0.09 -9.71 -1.59
C TYR A 65 0.73 -9.48 -2.86
N PHE A 66 0.45 -8.39 -3.59
CA PHE A 66 1.21 -8.01 -4.79
C PHE A 66 2.63 -7.46 -4.49
N LEU A 67 2.86 -6.97 -3.27
CA LEU A 67 4.14 -6.36 -2.88
C LEU A 67 5.06 -7.37 -2.18
N PRO A 68 6.38 -7.14 -2.14
CA PRO A 68 7.29 -7.92 -1.30
C PRO A 68 6.85 -7.94 0.17
N PRO A 69 7.09 -9.03 0.93
CA PRO A 69 8.06 -10.11 0.66
C PRO A 69 7.47 -11.41 0.10
N TYR A 70 6.28 -11.38 -0.51
CA TYR A 70 5.63 -12.58 -1.01
C TYR A 70 6.35 -13.17 -2.24
N THR A 71 6.20 -14.48 -2.46
CA THR A 71 6.82 -15.19 -3.59
C THR A 71 6.36 -14.62 -4.92
N PHE A 72 7.14 -14.87 -5.97
CA PHE A 72 6.81 -14.46 -7.33
C PHE A 72 5.41 -14.94 -7.75
N GLN A 73 5.10 -16.22 -7.51
CA GLN A 73 3.81 -16.82 -7.84
C GLN A 73 2.65 -16.15 -7.09
N ILE A 74 2.79 -15.88 -5.78
CA ILE A 74 1.75 -15.17 -5.01
C ILE A 74 1.56 -13.74 -5.52
N ARG A 75 2.64 -13.05 -5.89
CA ARG A 75 2.56 -11.70 -6.48
C ARG A 75 1.84 -11.72 -7.83
N VAL A 76 2.11 -12.73 -8.68
CA VAL A 76 1.36 -12.94 -9.94
C VAL A 76 -0.11 -13.22 -9.66
N GLY A 77 -0.43 -14.13 -8.74
CA GLY A 77 -1.81 -14.42 -8.33
C GLY A 77 -2.52 -13.19 -7.77
N ALA A 78 -1.82 -12.36 -7.00
CA ALA A 78 -2.35 -11.10 -6.46
C ALA A 78 -2.63 -10.07 -7.56
N LEU A 79 -1.82 -10.03 -8.61
CA LEU A 79 -2.06 -9.20 -9.80
C LEU A 79 -3.33 -9.67 -10.54
N TYR A 80 -3.53 -10.97 -10.70
CA TYR A 80 -4.75 -11.53 -11.29
C TYR A 80 -5.97 -11.28 -10.40
N LEU A 81 -5.83 -11.41 -9.08
CA LEU A 81 -6.85 -11.06 -8.10
C LEU A 81 -7.25 -9.58 -8.22
N LEU A 82 -6.29 -8.66 -8.28
CA LEU A 82 -6.56 -7.23 -8.51
C LEU A 82 -7.33 -6.99 -9.81
N TYR A 83 -6.96 -7.70 -10.88
CA TYR A 83 -7.64 -7.63 -12.16
C TYR A 83 -9.09 -8.12 -12.09
N GLY A 84 -9.32 -9.28 -11.46
CA GLY A 84 -10.66 -9.83 -11.24
C GLY A 84 -11.53 -8.90 -10.40
N LEU A 85 -11.02 -8.46 -9.25
CA LEU A 85 -11.72 -7.53 -8.34
C LEU A 85 -12.07 -6.21 -9.02
N TYR A 86 -11.15 -5.62 -9.76
CA TYR A 86 -11.36 -4.34 -10.43
C TYR A 86 -12.42 -4.42 -11.54
N ASN A 87 -12.49 -5.54 -12.26
CA ASN A 87 -13.42 -5.70 -13.37
C ASN A 87 -14.80 -6.20 -12.93
N MET A 88 -14.87 -7.04 -11.90
CA MET A 88 -16.12 -7.62 -11.39
C MET A 88 -16.83 -6.74 -10.36
N GLN A 89 -16.21 -5.65 -9.90
CA GLN A 89 -16.86 -4.75 -8.95
C GLN A 89 -18.18 -4.19 -9.50
N LEU A 90 -19.17 -4.05 -8.62
CA LEU A 90 -20.49 -3.49 -8.95
C LEU A 90 -20.60 -2.00 -8.61
N CYS A 91 -19.47 -1.32 -8.40
CA CYS A 91 -19.44 0.09 -8.02
C CYS A 91 -19.54 1.00 -9.25
N GLN A 92 -20.37 2.05 -9.14
CA GLN A 92 -20.46 3.12 -10.12
C GLN A 92 -20.26 4.48 -9.42
N PRO A 93 -19.20 5.25 -9.75
CA PRO A 93 -18.07 4.89 -10.62
C PRO A 93 -17.19 3.78 -10.02
N LYS A 94 -16.40 3.10 -10.87
CA LYS A 94 -15.46 2.06 -10.44
C LYS A 94 -14.46 2.62 -9.41
N GLN A 95 -14.29 1.90 -8.31
CA GLN A 95 -13.23 2.14 -7.33
C GLN A 95 -11.87 1.76 -7.91
N LYS A 96 -10.90 2.63 -7.67
CA LYS A 96 -9.52 2.51 -8.15
C LYS A 96 -8.61 1.87 -7.11
N ILE A 97 -7.57 1.18 -7.58
CA ILE A 97 -6.52 0.59 -6.76
C ILE A 97 -5.62 1.72 -6.26
N ARG A 98 -5.52 1.89 -4.94
CA ARG A 98 -4.66 2.93 -4.34
C ARG A 98 -3.21 2.46 -4.32
N VAL A 99 -2.34 3.22 -4.94
CA VAL A 99 -0.91 2.90 -5.07
C VAL A 99 -0.09 4.00 -4.43
N ALA A 100 0.77 3.64 -3.47
CA ALA A 100 1.72 4.62 -2.96
C ALA A 100 2.87 4.82 -3.93
N LEU A 101 3.26 6.07 -4.18
CA LEU A 101 4.37 6.36 -5.10
C LEU A 101 5.67 5.66 -4.72
N LYS A 102 5.94 5.53 -3.42
CA LYS A 102 7.15 4.83 -2.92
C LYS A 102 7.24 3.35 -3.33
N ASP A 103 6.12 2.72 -3.65
CA ASP A 103 6.07 1.31 -4.01
C ASP A 103 6.13 1.13 -5.54
N TRP A 104 6.10 2.23 -6.32
CA TRP A 104 6.00 2.18 -7.78
C TRP A 104 7.25 1.62 -8.47
N ASP A 105 8.44 1.96 -7.98
CA ASP A 105 9.69 1.47 -8.56
C ASP A 105 9.80 -0.06 -8.43
N GLU A 106 9.34 -0.61 -7.31
CA GLU A 106 9.27 -2.07 -7.09
C GLU A 106 8.31 -2.76 -8.06
N ILE A 107 7.22 -2.07 -8.43
CA ILE A 107 6.23 -2.59 -9.37
C ILE A 107 6.77 -2.60 -10.80
N LEU A 108 7.53 -1.56 -11.18
CA LEU A 108 8.18 -1.52 -12.49
C LEU A 108 9.26 -2.59 -12.62
N LYS A 109 10.03 -2.86 -11.54
CA LYS A 109 10.95 -3.99 -11.49
C LYS A 109 10.21 -5.31 -11.66
N PHE A 110 9.13 -5.52 -10.90
CA PHE A 110 8.32 -6.73 -11.05
C PHE A 110 7.75 -6.89 -12.46
N GLN A 111 7.30 -5.81 -13.11
CA GLN A 111 6.87 -5.85 -14.50
C GLN A 111 8.00 -6.31 -15.43
N GLN A 112 9.23 -5.83 -15.20
CA GLN A 112 10.39 -6.27 -15.96
C GLN A 112 10.70 -7.74 -15.71
N ASP A 113 10.59 -8.22 -14.47
CA ASP A 113 10.77 -9.63 -14.12
C ASP A 113 9.76 -10.52 -14.85
N LEU A 114 8.49 -10.11 -14.93
CA LEU A 114 7.46 -10.82 -15.70
C LEU A 114 7.83 -10.96 -17.19
N ILE A 115 8.37 -9.88 -17.79
CA ILE A 115 8.78 -9.87 -19.20
C ILE A 115 10.01 -10.76 -19.40
N ASN A 116 11.01 -10.66 -18.52
CA ASN A 116 12.24 -11.44 -18.58
C ASN A 116 11.95 -12.94 -18.44
N ALA A 117 11.03 -13.30 -17.54
CA ALA A 117 10.55 -14.67 -17.34
C ALA A 117 9.51 -15.13 -18.40
N GLN A 118 9.22 -14.29 -19.41
CA GLN A 118 8.29 -14.58 -20.50
C GLN A 118 6.84 -14.87 -20.07
N HIS A 119 6.42 -14.36 -18.91
CA HIS A 119 5.03 -14.42 -18.43
C HIS A 119 4.21 -13.25 -18.99
N PHE A 120 3.99 -13.29 -20.31
CA PHE A 120 3.39 -12.17 -21.06
C PHE A 120 1.92 -11.92 -20.73
N ASP A 121 1.18 -12.94 -20.28
CA ASP A 121 -0.18 -12.83 -19.78
C ASP A 121 -0.27 -11.95 -18.52
N ALA A 122 0.62 -12.18 -17.55
CA ALA A 122 0.74 -11.32 -16.36
C ALA A 122 1.15 -9.89 -16.73
N ALA A 123 2.15 -9.75 -17.61
CA ALA A 123 2.58 -8.44 -18.09
C ALA A 123 1.45 -7.70 -18.83
N TYR A 124 0.66 -8.42 -19.64
CA TYR A 124 -0.51 -7.90 -20.33
C TYR A 124 -1.58 -7.43 -19.35
N ILE A 125 -1.89 -8.20 -18.31
CA ILE A 125 -2.89 -7.83 -17.30
C ILE A 125 -2.47 -6.55 -16.56
N PHE A 126 -1.20 -6.42 -16.18
CA PHE A 126 -0.69 -5.19 -15.58
C PHE A 126 -0.86 -4.00 -16.54
N ARG A 127 -0.48 -4.18 -17.82
CA ARG A 127 -0.67 -3.17 -18.87
C ARG A 127 -2.14 -2.81 -19.06
N LYS A 128 -3.05 -3.78 -19.04
CA LYS A 128 -4.48 -3.60 -19.18
C LYS A 128 -5.06 -2.75 -18.05
N LEU A 129 -4.69 -3.03 -16.79
CA LEU A 129 -5.08 -2.22 -15.64
C LEU A 129 -4.61 -0.75 -15.76
N ARG A 130 -3.41 -0.52 -16.34
CA ARG A 130 -2.93 0.85 -16.60
C ARG A 130 -3.78 1.56 -17.66
N LEU A 131 -4.07 0.88 -18.78
CA LEU A 131 -4.90 1.44 -19.86
C LEU A 131 -6.31 1.77 -19.39
N ASP A 132 -6.88 0.92 -18.54
CA ASP A 132 -8.21 1.13 -17.95
C ASP A 132 -8.21 2.19 -16.83
N ARG A 133 -7.06 2.84 -16.57
CA ARG A 133 -6.86 3.85 -15.53
C ARG A 133 -7.29 3.37 -14.14
N ALA A 134 -7.04 2.09 -13.86
CA ALA A 134 -7.43 1.41 -12.62
C ALA A 134 -6.66 1.90 -11.40
N PHE A 135 -5.45 2.44 -11.58
CA PHE A 135 -4.61 2.92 -10.49
C PHE A 135 -4.92 4.36 -10.10
N HIS A 136 -4.91 4.62 -8.80
CA HIS A 136 -4.98 5.94 -8.18
C HIS A 136 -3.73 6.14 -7.32
N PHE A 137 -2.82 6.97 -7.83
CA PHE A 137 -1.56 7.27 -7.15
C PHE A 137 -1.79 8.17 -5.95
N THR A 138 -1.26 7.77 -4.79
CA THR A 138 -1.46 8.44 -3.50
C THR A 138 -0.15 8.52 -2.72
N ALA A 139 -0.09 9.41 -1.73
CA ALA A 139 1.07 9.48 -0.85
C ALA A 139 1.18 8.27 0.09
N MET A 140 0.03 7.71 0.51
CA MET A 140 -0.06 6.55 1.39
C MET A 140 -1.07 5.54 0.84
N PRO A 141 -0.82 4.21 0.95
CA PRO A 141 -1.75 3.19 0.45
C PRO A 141 -3.08 3.25 1.21
N LYS A 142 -3.00 3.35 2.54
CA LYS A 142 -4.15 3.48 3.44
C LYS A 142 -4.61 4.93 3.53
N LEU A 143 -5.92 5.15 3.47
CA LEU A 143 -6.50 6.47 3.70
C LEU A 143 -6.24 6.89 5.16
N LEU A 144 -5.63 8.05 5.33
CA LEU A 144 -5.45 8.67 6.63
C LEU A 144 -6.67 9.52 6.97
N SER A 145 -7.23 9.34 8.17
CA SER A 145 -8.28 10.20 8.70
C SER A 145 -7.74 11.07 9.84
N TYR A 146 -8.01 12.37 9.78
CA TYR A 146 -7.67 13.31 10.84
C TYR A 146 -8.48 12.99 12.11
N ARG A 147 -7.84 13.05 13.29
CA ARG A 147 -8.41 12.79 14.64
C ARG A 147 -8.69 11.35 15.06
N MET A 148 -8.38 10.34 14.26
CA MET A 148 -8.40 8.96 14.75
C MET A 148 -6.99 8.53 15.15
N LYS A 149 -6.72 8.40 16.46
CA LYS A 149 -5.56 7.65 16.97
C LYS A 149 -5.76 6.16 16.70
N LYS A 150 -5.88 5.76 15.44
CA LYS A 150 -5.94 4.36 15.07
C LYS A 150 -4.50 3.87 15.10
N LYS A 151 -4.16 2.97 16.02
CA LYS A 151 -2.90 2.23 15.95
C LYS A 151 -2.77 1.73 14.51
N MET A 152 -1.72 2.13 13.81
CA MET A 152 -1.40 1.52 12.52
C MET A 152 -1.09 0.07 12.84
N GLN A 153 -2.12 -0.79 12.76
CA GLN A 153 -1.92 -2.22 12.75
C GLN A 153 -0.96 -2.49 11.61
N ARG A 154 0.25 -2.90 11.98
CA ARG A 154 1.23 -3.44 11.05
C ARG A 154 0.49 -4.57 10.33
N ALA A 155 0.45 -4.54 9.01
CA ALA A 155 -0.22 -5.61 8.27
C ALA A 155 0.42 -6.92 8.71
N GLU A 156 -0.41 -7.84 9.20
CA GLU A 156 0.00 -9.22 9.44
C GLU A 156 0.53 -9.74 8.11
N ILE A 157 1.78 -10.19 8.12
CA ILE A 157 2.40 -10.76 6.94
C ILE A 157 2.09 -12.26 6.98
N THR A 158 1.41 -12.76 5.97
CA THR A 158 1.12 -14.19 5.81
C THR A 158 2.42 -14.94 5.52
N GLU A 159 2.98 -15.59 6.54
CA GLU A 159 4.31 -16.23 6.46
C GLU A 159 4.34 -17.36 5.43
N GLU A 160 3.22 -18.06 5.23
CA GLU A 160 3.06 -19.17 4.26
C GLU A 160 3.30 -18.74 2.81
N PHE A 161 3.04 -17.47 2.50
CA PHE A 161 3.21 -16.91 1.16
C PHE A 161 4.60 -16.34 0.89
N LYS A 162 5.49 -16.36 1.89
CA LYS A 162 6.88 -15.95 1.68
C LYS A 162 7.68 -17.09 1.12
N ASP A 163 8.73 -16.72 0.39
CA ASP A 163 9.72 -17.71 0.04
C ASP A 163 10.42 -18.20 1.32
N PRO A 164 10.54 -19.52 1.56
CA PRO A 164 11.36 -20.02 2.65
C PRO A 164 12.77 -19.47 2.46
N ASN A 165 13.19 -18.57 3.36
CA ASN A 165 14.50 -17.93 3.28
C ASN A 165 15.69 -18.91 3.43
N ASP A 166 15.39 -20.20 3.53
CA ASP A 166 16.30 -21.30 3.84
C ASP A 166 16.55 -22.19 2.62
N ARG A 167 16.03 -21.90 1.41
CA ARG A 167 16.19 -22.77 0.24
C ARG A 167 17.65 -23.15 -0.04
N VAL A 168 18.55 -22.17 -0.02
CA VAL A 168 20.00 -22.41 -0.23
C VAL A 168 20.58 -23.29 0.88
N LEU A 169 20.13 -23.11 2.12
CA LEU A 169 20.60 -23.89 3.28
C LEU A 169 20.00 -25.28 3.34
N LYS A 170 18.81 -25.48 2.77
CA LYS A 170 18.20 -26.80 2.57
C LYS A 170 18.88 -27.58 1.44
N LEU A 171 19.37 -26.89 0.41
CA LEU A 171 20.07 -27.50 -0.71
C LEU A 171 21.51 -27.86 -0.35
N ILE A 172 22.19 -27.03 0.44
CA ILE A 172 23.60 -27.21 0.81
C ILE A 172 23.66 -27.56 2.30
N THR A 173 23.31 -28.81 2.62
CA THR A 173 23.44 -29.37 3.96
C THR A 173 24.90 -29.70 4.27
N SER A 174 25.20 -29.91 5.56
CA SER A 174 26.54 -30.36 5.99
C SER A 174 26.93 -31.66 5.30
N ASP A 175 25.97 -32.58 5.16
CA ASP A 175 26.19 -33.90 4.55
C ASP A 175 26.57 -33.77 3.06
N VAL A 176 25.85 -32.92 2.31
CA VAL A 176 26.15 -32.67 0.88
C VAL A 176 27.51 -32.00 0.71
N LEU A 177 27.88 -31.07 1.61
CA LEU A 177 29.21 -30.47 1.60
C LEU A 177 30.30 -31.50 1.89
N GLU A 178 30.09 -32.37 2.87
CA GLU A 178 31.04 -33.44 3.21
C GLU A 178 31.20 -34.42 2.06
N GLU A 179 30.11 -34.87 1.44
CA GLU A 179 30.14 -35.71 0.24
C GLU A 179 30.91 -35.04 -0.90
N MET A 180 30.65 -33.74 -1.15
CA MET A 180 31.34 -33.02 -2.21
C MET A 180 32.85 -32.85 -1.93
N MET A 181 33.22 -32.64 -0.66
CA MET A 181 34.63 -32.61 -0.23
C MET A 181 35.29 -33.98 -0.44
N ASN A 182 34.62 -35.06 -0.06
CA ASN A 182 35.13 -36.43 -0.22
C ASN A 182 35.34 -36.79 -1.69
N VAL A 183 34.39 -36.43 -2.56
CA VAL A 183 34.51 -36.62 -4.01
C VAL A 183 35.66 -35.79 -4.59
N HIS A 184 35.79 -34.52 -4.19
CA HIS A 184 36.87 -33.66 -4.66
C HIS A 184 38.25 -34.19 -4.24
N ASP A 185 38.41 -34.58 -2.98
CA ASP A 185 39.65 -35.14 -2.44
C ASP A 185 40.00 -36.49 -3.11
N HIS A 186 39.00 -37.33 -3.38
CA HIS A 186 39.20 -38.55 -4.16
C HIS A 186 39.66 -38.26 -5.59
N TYR A 187 39.03 -37.28 -6.26
CA TYR A 187 39.42 -36.84 -7.59
C TYR A 187 40.86 -36.29 -7.63
N GLN A 188 41.26 -35.45 -6.68
CA GLN A 188 42.63 -34.93 -6.59
C GLN A 188 43.64 -36.04 -6.35
N ARG A 189 43.36 -36.97 -5.44
CA ARG A 189 44.20 -38.16 -5.22
C ARG A 189 44.37 -38.97 -6.50
N MET A 190 43.27 -39.25 -7.21
CA MET A 190 43.32 -40.05 -8.44
C MET A 190 44.11 -39.35 -9.55
N LYS A 191 43.91 -38.04 -9.70
CA LYS A 191 44.67 -37.18 -10.63
C LYS A 191 46.17 -37.22 -10.35
N HIS A 192 46.58 -37.18 -9.09
CA HIS A 192 47.99 -37.33 -8.70
C HIS A 192 48.56 -38.73 -9.00
N VAL A 193 47.76 -39.79 -8.88
CA VAL A 193 48.17 -41.17 -9.19
C VAL A 193 48.34 -41.38 -10.70
N ILE A 194 47.47 -40.79 -11.52
CA ILE A 194 47.47 -40.95 -12.98
C ILE A 194 48.54 -40.07 -13.65
N SER A 195 48.88 -38.93 -13.05
CA SER A 195 49.93 -38.04 -13.57
C SER A 195 51.30 -38.74 -13.49
N ALA A 196 51.84 -39.13 -14.64
CA ALA A 196 53.10 -39.88 -14.74
C ALA A 196 54.34 -39.11 -14.23
N ASP A 197 54.25 -37.77 -14.13
CA ASP A 197 55.29 -36.89 -13.62
C ASP A 197 54.79 -36.13 -12.39
N LYS A 198 55.41 -36.35 -11.23
CA LYS A 198 55.05 -35.70 -9.96
C LYS A 198 55.26 -34.18 -9.98
N SER A 199 55.99 -33.66 -10.98
CA SER A 199 56.34 -32.25 -11.08
C SER A 199 55.39 -31.42 -11.97
N ASN A 200 54.57 -32.06 -12.81
CA ASN A 200 53.60 -31.40 -13.68
C ASN A 200 52.33 -32.27 -13.81
N PRO A 201 51.29 -32.05 -13.00
CA PRO A 201 50.00 -32.69 -13.22
C PRO A 201 49.50 -32.32 -14.63
N GLU A 202 49.00 -33.30 -15.37
CA GLU A 202 48.50 -33.06 -16.73
C GLU A 202 47.33 -32.06 -16.68
N LYS A 203 47.50 -30.89 -17.32
CA LYS A 203 46.47 -29.84 -17.44
C LYS A 203 45.17 -30.34 -18.09
N SER A 204 45.21 -31.46 -18.82
CA SER A 204 44.04 -32.11 -19.40
C SER A 204 43.10 -32.70 -18.35
N LEU A 205 43.61 -32.99 -17.15
CA LEU A 205 42.86 -33.57 -16.05
C LEU A 205 42.31 -32.52 -15.09
N ASP A 206 42.61 -31.22 -15.26
CA ASP A 206 42.11 -30.08 -14.46
C ASP A 206 40.67 -29.68 -14.84
N LEU A 207 39.70 -30.57 -14.56
CA LEU A 207 38.28 -30.31 -14.79
C LEU A 207 37.66 -29.39 -13.74
N ILE A 208 38.19 -29.41 -12.51
CA ILE A 208 37.67 -28.68 -11.36
C ILE A 208 38.83 -27.92 -10.70
N LYS A 209 38.60 -26.66 -10.33
CA LYS A 209 39.60 -25.85 -9.61
C LYS A 209 39.83 -26.41 -8.20
N ASP A 210 41.07 -26.34 -7.73
CA ASP A 210 41.45 -26.83 -6.39
C ASP A 210 40.74 -26.07 -5.25
N ASP A 211 40.34 -24.82 -5.49
CA ASP A 211 39.63 -23.95 -4.54
C ASP A 211 38.10 -24.07 -4.62
N PHE A 212 37.57 -25.02 -5.41
CA PHE A 212 36.13 -25.13 -5.68
C PHE A 212 35.30 -25.29 -4.40
N PHE A 213 35.75 -26.15 -3.48
CA PHE A 213 35.04 -26.40 -2.23
C PHE A 213 35.04 -25.16 -1.32
N ASP A 214 36.20 -24.53 -1.15
CA ASP A 214 36.33 -23.31 -0.36
C ASP A 214 35.51 -22.17 -0.95
N ASN A 215 35.46 -22.05 -2.28
CA ASN A 215 34.60 -21.09 -2.96
C ASN A 215 33.12 -21.32 -2.67
N ILE A 216 32.63 -22.56 -2.76
CA ILE A 216 31.23 -22.86 -2.44
C ILE A 216 30.93 -22.59 -0.96
N LYS A 217 31.81 -23.02 -0.06
CA LYS A 217 31.68 -22.76 1.38
C LYS A 217 31.62 -21.26 1.66
N ASN A 218 32.48 -20.46 1.03
CA ASN A 218 32.48 -19.01 1.16
C ASN A 218 31.18 -18.40 0.63
N ILE A 219 30.70 -18.82 -0.55
CA ILE A 219 29.41 -18.37 -1.11
C ILE A 219 28.24 -18.67 -0.17
N VAL A 220 28.22 -19.85 0.45
CA VAL A 220 27.17 -20.23 1.41
C VAL A 220 27.24 -19.37 2.67
N LEU A 221 28.45 -19.15 3.22
CA LEU A 221 28.64 -18.29 4.38
C LEU A 221 28.27 -16.83 4.10
N GLU A 222 28.63 -16.30 2.93
CA GLU A 222 28.22 -14.98 2.47
C GLU A 222 26.70 -14.87 2.37
N HIS A 223 26.04 -15.87 1.76
CA HIS A 223 24.58 -15.92 1.68
C HIS A 223 23.93 -15.95 3.08
N GLN A 224 24.47 -16.76 4.01
CA GLN A 224 24.01 -16.80 5.40
C GLN A 224 24.15 -15.45 6.09
N GLN A 225 25.28 -14.78 5.90
CA GLN A 225 25.58 -13.49 6.51
C GLN A 225 24.67 -12.39 5.95
N TRP A 226 24.56 -12.30 4.62
CA TRP A 226 23.62 -11.42 3.93
C TRP A 226 22.18 -11.62 4.44
N HIS A 227 21.78 -12.86 4.67
CA HIS A 227 20.46 -13.18 5.18
C HIS A 227 20.25 -12.72 6.64
N LYS A 228 21.26 -12.89 7.50
CA LYS A 228 21.24 -12.36 8.89
C LYS A 228 21.14 -10.82 8.90
N ASP A 229 21.84 -10.16 8.00
CA ASP A 229 21.86 -8.69 7.91
C ASP A 229 20.53 -8.13 7.38
N ARG A 230 19.86 -8.84 6.46
CA ARG A 230 18.47 -8.51 6.05
C ARG A 230 17.44 -8.65 7.17
N LYS A 231 17.61 -9.62 8.08
CA LYS A 231 16.70 -9.81 9.22
C LYS A 231 16.86 -8.74 10.30
N LYS A 232 17.99 -8.02 10.34
CA LYS A 232 18.20 -6.87 11.22
C LYS A 232 17.72 -5.62 10.51
N PRO A 233 16.56 -5.01 10.88
CA PRO A 233 16.25 -3.69 10.36
C PRO A 233 17.37 -2.73 10.75
N PRO A 234 17.78 -1.78 9.89
CA PRO A 234 18.70 -0.75 10.32
C PRO A 234 18.06 -0.02 11.49
N LEU A 235 18.61 -0.25 12.68
CA LEU A 235 18.39 0.59 13.85
C LEU A 235 18.62 2.00 13.36
N LYS A 236 17.57 2.83 13.40
CA LYS A 236 17.67 4.26 13.18
C LYS A 236 18.89 4.74 13.95
N LEU A 237 19.94 5.14 13.23
CA LEU A 237 21.02 5.88 13.84
C LEU A 237 20.33 7.05 14.54
N LYS A 238 20.41 7.08 15.87
CA LYS A 238 20.36 8.35 16.58
C LYS A 238 21.46 9.17 15.93
N VAL A 239 21.07 10.16 15.13
CA VAL A 239 21.96 11.24 14.71
C VAL A 239 22.39 11.93 16.01
N LYS A 240 23.49 11.45 16.58
CA LYS A 240 24.39 12.28 17.37
C LYS A 240 25.18 13.09 16.33
N GLY A 241 25.22 14.39 16.56
CA GLY A 241 25.72 15.38 15.61
C GLY A 241 27.11 15.06 15.09
N GLY A 242 27.26 15.37 13.81
CA GLY A 242 28.51 15.40 13.07
C GLY A 242 28.18 16.06 11.75
N GLU A 243 28.59 17.31 11.60
CA GLU A 243 28.35 18.13 10.42
C GLU A 243 28.98 17.49 9.19
N GLU A 244 28.23 17.39 8.10
CA GLU A 244 28.81 17.49 6.75
C GLU A 244 27.73 17.95 5.76
N LYS A 245 28.07 19.01 5.03
CA LYS A 245 27.17 19.83 4.23
C LYS A 245 26.87 19.15 2.88
N SER A 246 25.59 19.03 2.53
CA SER A 246 25.16 18.93 1.13
C SER A 246 23.74 19.50 0.96
N GLU A 247 23.57 20.34 -0.06
CA GLU A 247 22.58 21.41 -0.26
C GLU A 247 21.11 21.00 -0.47
N ARG A 248 20.62 19.94 0.18
CA ARG A 248 19.20 19.53 0.12
C ARG A 248 18.38 19.90 1.37
N ASN A 249 19.00 20.57 2.35
CA ASN A 249 18.43 20.84 3.67
C ASN A 249 17.64 22.16 3.79
N SER A 250 17.72 23.10 2.84
CA SER A 250 17.15 24.44 3.02
C SER A 250 15.62 24.41 3.22
N GLN A 251 14.89 23.66 2.40
CA GLN A 251 13.42 23.59 2.49
C GLN A 251 12.91 22.81 3.71
N GLN A 252 13.73 21.92 4.28
CA GLN A 252 13.36 21.12 5.44
C GLN A 252 13.69 21.85 6.76
N SER A 253 14.78 22.64 6.80
CA SER A 253 15.11 23.53 7.92
C SER A 253 14.02 24.60 8.10
N GLU A 254 13.64 25.28 7.01
CA GLU A 254 12.61 26.34 7.05
C GLU A 254 11.25 25.83 7.57
N ARG A 255 10.88 24.58 7.24
CA ARG A 255 9.64 23.96 7.72
C ARG A 255 9.67 23.66 9.22
N CYS A 256 10.83 23.23 9.76
CA CYS A 256 11.01 23.00 11.19
C CYS A 256 11.01 24.32 11.97
N GLU A 257 11.73 25.33 11.50
CA GLU A 257 11.82 26.65 12.14
C GLU A 257 10.45 27.36 12.21
N ARG A 258 9.65 27.23 11.14
CA ARG A 258 8.28 27.76 11.13
C ARG A 258 7.38 27.05 12.13
N ALA A 259 7.52 25.72 12.27
CA ALA A 259 6.73 24.94 13.22
C ALA A 259 7.08 25.31 14.67
N GLU A 260 8.36 25.51 14.98
CA GLU A 260 8.83 25.96 16.29
C GLU A 260 8.37 27.39 16.60
N SER A 261 8.44 28.29 15.62
CA SER A 261 7.94 29.66 15.77
C SER A 261 6.44 29.69 16.08
N LEU A 262 5.65 28.89 15.37
CA LEU A 262 4.21 28.76 15.63
C LEU A 262 3.91 28.16 17.01
N ALA A 263 4.73 27.21 17.47
CA ALA A 263 4.61 26.63 18.81
C ALA A 263 4.91 27.68 19.91
N LYS A 264 5.95 28.51 19.72
CA LYS A 264 6.29 29.63 20.62
C LYS A 264 5.21 30.72 20.65
N ILE A 265 4.61 31.03 19.50
CA ILE A 265 3.47 31.97 19.43
C ILE A 265 2.27 31.42 20.19
N LYS A 266 1.94 30.14 20.01
CA LYS A 266 0.85 29.49 20.75
C LYS A 266 1.13 29.45 22.26
N SER A 267 2.32 29.06 22.68
CA SER A 267 2.63 28.99 24.12
C SER A 267 2.51 30.36 24.78
N LYS A 268 2.97 31.43 24.13
CA LYS A 268 2.79 32.81 24.61
C LYS A 268 1.34 33.28 24.61
N ALA A 269 0.57 32.93 23.58
CA ALA A 269 -0.84 33.33 23.48
C ALA A 269 -1.73 32.63 24.53
N PHE A 270 -1.38 31.40 24.92
CA PHE A 270 -2.15 30.61 25.88
C PHE A 270 -1.58 30.62 27.30
N SER A 271 -0.42 31.21 27.56
CA SER A 271 0.13 31.35 28.92
C SER A 271 -0.57 32.43 29.75
N VAL A 272 -1.28 33.38 29.11
CA VAL A 272 -1.92 34.52 29.78
C VAL A 272 -3.42 34.30 30.00
N VAL A 273 -3.99 33.16 29.58
CA VAL A 273 -5.40 32.86 29.87
C VAL A 273 -5.51 32.41 31.33
N ALA A 274 -5.86 33.34 32.21
CA ALA A 274 -6.31 33.04 33.57
C ALA A 274 -7.35 31.93 33.52
N GLN A 275 -7.21 30.92 34.39
CA GLN A 275 -8.20 29.84 34.54
C GLN A 275 -9.55 30.46 34.88
N ALA A 276 -10.42 30.63 33.88
CA ALA A 276 -11.81 30.93 34.13
C ALA A 276 -12.42 29.74 34.89
N SER A 277 -12.89 30.01 36.11
CA SER A 277 -13.50 29.02 37.00
C SER A 277 -14.62 28.28 36.29
N LYS A 278 -14.41 26.99 36.03
CA LYS A 278 -15.43 26.08 35.52
C LYS A 278 -16.34 25.65 36.67
N SER A 279 -17.21 26.54 37.12
CA SER A 279 -18.34 26.16 37.96
C SER A 279 -19.51 27.12 37.76
N ARG A 280 -20.36 26.81 36.76
CA ARG A 280 -21.67 27.47 36.63
C ARG A 280 -22.71 26.63 35.89
N ARG A 281 -22.65 25.31 36.05
CA ARG A 281 -23.69 24.38 35.58
C ARG A 281 -23.86 23.30 36.63
N HIS A 282 -24.54 23.62 37.71
CA HIS A 282 -25.35 22.73 38.55
C HIS A 282 -25.78 23.53 39.79
N ARG A 283 -26.88 24.26 39.68
CA ARG A 283 -27.68 24.67 40.84
C ARG A 283 -29.03 23.98 40.68
N GLN A 284 -29.25 22.93 41.47
CA GLN A 284 -30.60 22.40 41.67
C GLN A 284 -31.37 23.43 42.50
N VAL A 285 -32.51 23.87 41.97
CA VAL A 285 -33.47 24.71 42.70
C VAL A 285 -34.39 23.75 43.44
N LYS A 286 -34.44 23.88 44.77
CA LYS A 286 -35.37 23.19 45.66
C LYS A 286 -36.79 23.66 45.35
N VAL A 287 -37.69 22.69 45.24
CA VAL A 287 -39.14 22.88 45.14
C VAL A 287 -39.67 23.00 46.56
N ASP A 288 -40.44 24.06 46.85
CA ASP A 288 -41.37 24.13 47.98
C ASP A 288 -42.74 24.57 47.45
N VAL A 289 -43.79 23.91 47.94
CA VAL A 289 -45.21 24.06 47.57
C VAL A 289 -45.95 24.65 48.77
N SER A 290 -46.75 25.72 48.56
CA SER A 290 -48.21 25.81 48.85
C SER A 290 -48.71 27.26 49.03
N ASP A 291 -49.74 27.58 48.24
CA ASP A 291 -51.01 28.28 48.51
C ASP A 291 -51.11 29.47 49.48
N SER A 292 -51.50 30.64 48.96
CA SER A 292 -52.88 31.18 49.02
C SER A 292 -52.95 32.70 48.76
N GLU A 293 -54.16 33.12 48.41
CA GLU A 293 -54.65 34.32 47.72
C GLU A 293 -54.32 35.75 48.25
N SER A 294 -54.39 36.68 47.28
CA SER A 294 -55.13 37.98 47.30
C SER A 294 -54.29 39.25 47.10
N GLY A 295 -54.87 40.21 46.34
CA GLY A 295 -54.54 41.63 46.43
C GLY A 295 -53.89 42.28 45.19
N GLN A 296 -54.62 43.21 44.58
CA GLN A 296 -54.27 44.03 43.42
C GLN A 296 -53.11 45.03 43.68
N VAL A 297 -52.39 45.43 42.61
CA VAL A 297 -52.31 46.80 42.04
C VAL A 297 -51.04 46.97 41.19
N GLN A 298 -51.23 47.63 40.05
CA GLN A 298 -50.32 47.90 38.95
C GLN A 298 -49.11 48.77 39.32
N THR A 299 -47.97 48.62 38.61
CA THR A 299 -47.40 49.73 37.81
C THR A 299 -46.26 49.29 36.87
N LYS A 300 -46.52 49.49 35.58
CA LYS A 300 -45.66 49.90 34.45
C LYS A 300 -44.13 49.72 34.57
N THR A 301 -43.53 48.98 33.63
CA THR A 301 -42.46 49.52 32.76
C THR A 301 -42.37 48.75 31.43
N THR A 302 -42.18 49.54 30.38
CA THR A 302 -42.24 49.26 28.94
C THR A 302 -41.15 48.33 28.39
N ARG A 303 -41.55 47.31 27.62
CA ARG A 303 -40.66 46.55 26.71
C ARG A 303 -40.56 47.25 25.36
N LYS A 304 -39.38 47.82 25.02
CA LYS A 304 -39.05 48.23 23.65
C LYS A 304 -38.47 47.05 22.86
N ARG A 305 -39.22 46.58 21.85
CA ARG A 305 -38.73 45.72 20.75
C ARG A 305 -37.73 46.51 19.91
N LYS A 306 -36.51 45.97 19.70
CA LYS A 306 -35.57 46.49 18.71
C LYS A 306 -35.66 45.63 17.45
N ASN A 307 -35.99 46.29 16.33
CA ASN A 307 -36.15 45.72 15.01
C ASN A 307 -34.82 45.22 14.43
N LYS A 308 -34.96 44.20 13.59
CA LYS A 308 -33.93 43.51 12.83
C LYS A 308 -33.73 44.26 11.51
N GLU A 309 -32.63 44.99 11.38
CA GLU A 309 -32.24 45.60 10.10
C GLU A 309 -31.56 44.56 9.20
N THR A 310 -32.08 44.47 7.98
CA THR A 310 -31.63 43.58 6.91
C THR A 310 -30.78 44.41 5.95
N LEU A 311 -29.50 44.08 5.82
CA LEU A 311 -28.61 44.74 4.86
C LEU A 311 -28.74 44.09 3.47
N LYS A 312 -29.16 44.89 2.48
CA LYS A 312 -29.18 44.56 1.05
C LYS A 312 -27.75 44.63 0.47
N PRO A 313 -27.37 43.78 -0.50
CA PRO A 313 -26.18 44.00 -1.31
C PRO A 313 -26.52 44.89 -2.52
N ALA A 314 -25.73 45.94 -2.73
CA ALA A 314 -25.79 46.82 -3.89
C ALA A 314 -25.04 46.20 -5.10
N GLY A 315 -25.66 46.28 -6.30
CA GLY A 315 -24.98 46.10 -7.61
C GLY A 315 -23.98 47.23 -7.87
N LYS A 316 -23.16 47.27 -8.93
CA LYS A 316 -23.09 46.65 -10.26
C LYS A 316 -21.62 46.79 -10.72
N LYS A 317 -21.13 45.89 -11.59
CA LYS A 317 -20.47 46.32 -12.85
C LYS A 317 -20.34 45.15 -13.83
N VAL A 318 -21.02 45.33 -14.95
CA VAL A 318 -20.97 44.55 -16.19
C VAL A 318 -19.78 45.07 -17.00
N SER A 319 -18.99 44.17 -17.60
CA SER A 319 -18.21 44.51 -18.79
C SER A 319 -18.39 43.40 -19.83
N SER A 320 -19.05 43.76 -20.92
CA SER A 320 -19.17 43.01 -22.15
C SER A 320 -17.83 42.93 -22.90
N ARG A 321 -17.54 41.76 -23.47
CA ARG A 321 -16.72 41.64 -24.68
C ARG A 321 -17.31 40.52 -25.52
N ASP A 322 -18.09 40.93 -26.51
CA ASP A 322 -18.44 40.15 -27.68
C ASP A 322 -17.19 39.87 -28.51
N ARG A 323 -17.10 38.66 -29.05
CA ARG A 323 -16.60 38.39 -30.41
C ARG A 323 -17.11 37.01 -30.85
N GLU A 324 -18.14 37.07 -31.67
CA GLU A 324 -18.61 35.99 -32.52
C GLU A 324 -17.50 35.53 -33.47
N PHE A 325 -17.38 34.21 -33.64
CA PHE A 325 -16.91 33.62 -34.89
C PHE A 325 -17.94 32.58 -35.33
N THR A 326 -18.62 32.95 -36.41
CA THR A 326 -19.57 32.15 -37.18
C THR A 326 -18.84 31.06 -37.97
N ALA A 327 -19.36 29.83 -37.94
CA ALA A 327 -19.03 28.77 -38.89
C ALA A 327 -20.34 28.20 -39.48
N PRO A 328 -20.43 27.99 -40.81
CA PRO A 328 -21.71 27.76 -41.48
C PRO A 328 -22.14 26.28 -41.47
N LYS A 329 -23.44 26.08 -41.27
CA LYS A 329 -24.16 24.82 -41.54
C LYS A 329 -24.01 24.43 -43.02
N ARG A 330 -23.56 23.19 -43.28
CA ARG A 330 -23.78 22.51 -44.58
C ARG A 330 -24.84 21.42 -44.44
N ARG A 331 -25.63 21.33 -45.51
CA ARG A 331 -26.96 20.75 -45.66
C ARG A 331 -26.99 19.22 -45.62
N ARG A 332 -28.06 18.69 -45.03
CA ARG A 332 -28.71 17.42 -45.35
C ARG A 332 -29.04 17.37 -46.87
N LYS A 333 -28.68 16.28 -47.55
CA LYS A 333 -29.37 15.80 -48.75
C LYS A 333 -29.83 14.37 -48.48
N GLN A 334 -31.13 14.20 -48.31
CA GLN A 334 -31.86 12.97 -48.61
C GLN A 334 -32.25 13.01 -50.09
N ARG A 335 -32.04 11.89 -50.78
CA ARG A 335 -32.61 11.45 -52.07
C ARG A 335 -32.07 10.02 -52.25
N THR A 336 -32.79 8.98 -52.63
CA THR A 336 -34.20 8.72 -52.92
C THR A 336 -34.31 7.19 -52.99
N LYS A 337 -35.42 6.62 -52.53
CA LYS A 337 -35.77 5.23 -52.86
C LYS A 337 -36.14 5.14 -54.35
N SER A 338 -35.73 4.06 -54.99
CA SER A 338 -36.53 3.35 -55.99
C SER A 338 -37.11 2.12 -55.32
#